data_AF-A0A955WDZ0-F1
#
_entry.id   AF-A0A955WDZ0-F1
#
_cell.length_a   1.000
_cell.length_b   1.000
_cell.length_c   1.000
_cell.angle_alpha   90.00
_cell.angle_beta   90.00
_cell.angle_gamma   90.00
#
_symmetry.space_group_name_H-M   'P 1'
#
loop_
_entity.id
_entity.type
_entity.pdbx_description
1 polymer ?
#
loop_
_entity_poly.entity_id
_entity_poly.type
_entity_poly.pdbx_seq_one_letter_code
_entity_poly.pdbx_strand_id
1 'polypeptide(L)'
;MAPTLPVEQLDSVPVGRSATVVSVACDRATARRLMELGLLPGTRVDVVRVAPMGCPLELRVRDSALSIRRVEAARVAVQLLPEAAPVRPAVSPSVGHAAR
;
A
#
# COMPACT_ATOMS: atom_id res chain seq x y z
N MET A 1 22.96 13.91 10.50
CA MET A 1 22.98 12.86 9.44
C MET A 1 21.58 12.29 9.35
N ALA A 2 20.85 12.56 8.27
CA ALA A 2 19.53 11.99 8.06
C ALA A 2 19.67 10.46 7.90
N PRO A 3 18.81 9.64 8.51
CA PRO A 3 18.87 8.20 8.32
C PRO A 3 18.64 7.90 6.84
N THR A 4 19.63 7.27 6.20
CA THR A 4 19.49 6.69 4.86
C THR A 4 18.65 5.42 4.99
N LEU A 5 17.35 5.60 5.25
CA LEU A 5 16.42 4.49 5.24
C LEU A 5 16.42 3.91 3.81
N PRO A 6 16.66 2.60 3.64
CA PRO A 6 16.79 1.99 2.33
C PRO A 6 15.49 2.17 1.54
N VAL A 7 15.66 2.56 0.28
CA VAL A 7 14.56 2.67 -0.68
C VAL A 7 14.51 1.37 -1.46
N GLU A 8 13.35 0.71 -1.45
CA GLU A 8 13.12 -0.61 -2.03
C GLU A 8 11.93 -0.53 -3.01
N GLN A 9 11.74 -1.56 -3.85
CA GLN A 9 10.54 -1.62 -4.69
C GLN A 9 9.33 -2.10 -3.87
N LEU A 10 8.15 -1.57 -4.18
CA LEU A 10 6.90 -1.99 -3.52
C LEU A 10 6.60 -3.49 -3.70
N ASP A 11 7.09 -4.12 -4.77
CA ASP A 11 6.91 -5.57 -4.99
C ASP A 11 7.79 -6.44 -4.08
N SER A 12 8.87 -5.88 -3.52
CA SER A 12 9.77 -6.56 -2.59
C SER A 12 9.34 -6.39 -1.12
N VAL A 13 8.36 -5.52 -0.84
CA VAL A 13 7.86 -5.28 0.52
C VAL A 13 7.05 -6.48 1.02
N PRO A 14 7.35 -7.03 2.21
CA PRO A 14 6.59 -8.14 2.79
C PRO A 14 5.14 -7.75 3.08
N VAL A 15 4.23 -8.71 2.93
CA VAL A 15 2.84 -8.57 3.38
C VAL A 15 2.80 -8.27 4.88
N GLY A 16 1.95 -7.33 5.28
CA GLY A 16 1.81 -6.87 6.66
C GLY A 16 2.79 -5.77 7.06
N ARG A 17 3.64 -5.29 6.15
CA ARG A 17 4.51 -4.13 6.36
C ARG A 17 3.91 -2.85 5.78
N SER A 18 4.30 -1.73 6.37
CA SER A 18 3.99 -0.38 5.90
C SER A 18 5.21 0.22 5.22
N ALA A 19 5.00 0.96 4.14
CA ALA A 19 6.05 1.71 3.47
C ALA A 19 5.53 3.09 3.02
N THR A 20 6.44 4.06 2.89
CA THR A 20 6.13 5.38 2.36
C THR A 20 6.53 5.43 0.90
N VAL A 21 5.63 5.87 0.02
CA VAL A 21 5.96 6.05 -1.41
C VAL A 21 7.00 7.17 -1.54
N VAL A 22 8.13 6.88 -2.18
CA VAL A 22 9.17 7.87 -2.47
C VAL A 22 8.99 8.41 -3.88
N SER A 23 8.77 7.51 -4.86
CA SER A 23 8.59 7.90 -6.25
C SER A 23 7.87 6.80 -7.04
N VAL A 24 7.20 7.18 -8.13
CA VAL A 24 6.45 6.28 -9.02
C VAL A 24 7.08 6.35 -10.40
N ALA A 25 7.93 5.38 -10.74
CA ALA A 25 8.60 5.28 -12.04
C ALA A 25 7.77 4.49 -13.08
N CYS A 26 6.45 4.60 -13.02
CA CYS A 26 5.53 3.97 -13.98
C CYS A 26 5.33 4.84 -15.22
N ASP A 27 4.75 4.26 -16.28
CA ASP A 27 4.34 5.01 -17.47
C ASP A 27 3.38 6.14 -17.11
N ARG A 28 3.44 7.26 -17.85
CA ARG A 28 2.69 8.49 -17.52
C ARG A 28 1.20 8.26 -17.28
N ALA A 29 0.56 7.40 -18.08
CA ALA A 29 -0.85 7.05 -17.93
C ALA A 29 -1.11 6.29 -16.63
N THR A 30 -0.29 5.28 -16.34
CA THR A 30 -0.39 4.45 -15.13
C THR A 30 -0.09 5.26 -13.88
N ALA A 31 1.00 6.02 -13.86
CA ALA A 31 1.38 6.85 -12.72
C ALA A 31 0.26 7.85 -12.38
N ARG A 32 -0.35 8.48 -13.38
CA ARG A 32 -1.46 9.42 -13.19
C ARG A 32 -2.68 8.73 -12.57
N ARG A 33 -3.08 7.57 -13.10
CA ARG A 33 -4.17 6.76 -12.54
C ARG A 33 -3.89 6.33 -11.10
N LEU A 34 -2.67 5.88 -10.80
CA LEU A 34 -2.29 5.47 -9.44
C LEU A 34 -2.33 6.65 -8.47
N MET A 35 -1.84 7.82 -8.88
CA MET A 35 -1.92 9.04 -8.08
C MET A 35 -3.36 9.50 -7.86
N GLU A 36 -4.23 9.42 -8.87
CA GLU A 36 -5.68 9.70 -8.74
C GLU A 36 -6.37 8.78 -7.74
N LEU A 37 -5.93 7.52 -7.65
CA LEU A 37 -6.40 6.54 -6.68
C LEU A 37 -5.82 6.73 -5.26
N GLY A 38 -4.86 7.65 -5.09
CA GLY A 38 -4.27 8.01 -3.79
C GLY A 38 -2.83 7.56 -3.58
N LEU A 39 -2.20 6.89 -4.55
CA LEU A 39 -0.80 6.46 -4.47
C LEU A 39 0.15 7.61 -4.83
N LEU A 40 0.27 8.61 -3.94
CA LEU A 40 1.12 9.78 -4.12
C LEU A 40 2.47 9.62 -3.39
N PRO A 41 3.56 10.23 -3.89
CA PRO A 41 4.80 10.39 -3.15
C PRO A 41 4.57 11.04 -1.78
N GLY A 42 5.19 10.49 -0.73
CA GLY A 42 4.98 10.87 0.66
C GLY A 42 3.77 10.19 1.32
N THR A 43 2.98 9.42 0.59
CA THR A 43 1.82 8.70 1.15
C THR A 43 2.25 7.37 1.75
N ARG A 44 1.72 7.06 2.93
CA ARG A 44 1.86 5.75 3.57
C ARG A 44 0.97 4.73 2.86
N VAL A 45 1.55 3.58 2.54
CA VAL A 45 0.87 2.43 1.97
C VAL A 45 1.14 1.19 2.83
N ASP A 46 0.13 0.37 3.01
CA ASP A 46 0.22 -0.87 3.78
C ASP A 46 0.01 -2.06 2.85
N VAL A 47 0.93 -3.01 2.84
CA VAL A 47 0.77 -4.24 2.04
C VAL A 47 -0.18 -5.16 2.78
N VAL A 48 -1.41 -5.32 2.26
CA VAL A 48 -2.47 -6.09 2.92
C VAL A 48 -2.30 -7.57 2.63
N ARG A 49 -2.14 -7.92 1.36
CA ARG A 49 -1.91 -9.30 0.90
C ARG A 49 -1.43 -9.30 -0.55
N VAL A 50 -0.88 -10.43 -0.96
CA VAL A 50 -0.70 -10.74 -2.39
C VAL A 50 -1.76 -11.77 -2.76
N ALA A 51 -2.36 -11.64 -3.95
CA ALA A 51 -3.28 -12.65 -4.44
C ALA A 51 -2.62 -14.05 -4.41
N PRO A 52 -3.38 -15.12 -4.17
CA PRO A 52 -2.83 -16.48 -3.98
C PRO A 52 -2.04 -16.99 -5.20
N MET A 53 -2.29 -16.44 -6.39
CA MET A 53 -1.58 -16.77 -7.63
C MET A 53 -0.32 -15.91 -7.87
N GLY A 54 0.05 -15.04 -6.92
CA GLY A 54 1.25 -14.21 -6.98
C GLY A 54 1.06 -12.79 -7.56
N CYS A 55 -0.08 -12.49 -8.18
CA CYS A 55 -0.50 -11.12 -8.51
C CYS A 55 -2.02 -11.06 -8.78
N PRO A 56 -2.69 -9.89 -8.64
CA PRO A 56 -2.16 -8.57 -8.25
C PRO A 56 -1.80 -8.44 -6.76
N LEU A 57 -1.04 -7.40 -6.40
CA LEU A 57 -0.74 -7.02 -5.02
C LEU A 57 -1.86 -6.12 -4.47
N GLU A 58 -2.41 -6.48 -3.32
CA GLU A 58 -3.37 -5.66 -2.59
C GLU A 58 -2.66 -4.78 -1.56
N LEU A 59 -2.78 -3.48 -1.79
CA LEU A 59 -2.27 -2.43 -0.93
C LEU A 59 -3.45 -1.74 -0.27
N ARG A 60 -3.23 -1.14 0.88
CA ARG A 60 -4.15 -0.17 1.47
C ARG A 60 -3.47 1.18 1.49
N VAL A 61 -4.17 2.15 0.92
CA VAL A 61 -3.74 3.53 0.80
C VAL A 61 -4.79 4.37 1.48
N ARG A 62 -4.46 4.93 2.66
CA ARG A 62 -5.43 5.63 3.52
C ARG A 62 -6.60 4.68 3.87
N ASP A 63 -7.82 5.02 3.45
CA ASP A 63 -9.04 4.23 3.67
C ASP A 63 -9.46 3.38 2.45
N SER A 64 -8.65 3.38 1.39
CA SER A 64 -8.96 2.66 0.15
C SER A 64 -8.03 1.46 -0.06
N ALA A 65 -8.61 0.32 -0.45
CA ALA A 65 -7.85 -0.82 -0.95
C ALA A 65 -7.53 -0.62 -2.44
N LEU A 66 -6.26 -0.74 -2.80
CA LEU A 66 -5.76 -0.51 -4.14
C LEU A 66 -5.02 -1.76 -4.60
N SER A 67 -5.50 -2.36 -5.69
CA SER A 67 -4.86 -3.52 -6.31
C SER A 67 -4.01 -3.07 -7.48
N ILE A 68 -2.70 -3.31 -7.42
CA ILE A 68 -1.77 -3.01 -8.53
C ILE A 68 -1.12 -4.27 -9.07
N ARG A 69 -0.73 -4.22 -10.34
CA ARG A 69 0.04 -5.31 -10.93
C ARG A 69 1.46 -5.30 -10.39
N ARG A 70 2.09 -6.48 -10.34
CA ARG A 70 3.48 -6.62 -9.91
C ARG A 70 4.44 -5.76 -10.72
N VAL A 71 4.20 -5.62 -12.03
CA VAL A 71 5.01 -4.77 -12.92
C VAL A 71 4.94 -3.28 -12.57
N GLU A 72 3.81 -2.83 -12.02
CA GLU A 72 3.63 -1.46 -11.55
C GLU A 72 4.33 -1.29 -10.19
N ALA A 73 4.11 -2.25 -9.27
CA ALA A 73 4.75 -2.27 -7.95
C ALA A 73 6.28 -2.27 -8.03
N ALA A 74 6.86 -3.02 -8.98
CA ALA A 74 8.31 -3.08 -9.22
C ALA A 74 8.90 -1.73 -9.70
N ARG A 75 8.06 -0.82 -10.21
CA ARG A 75 8.44 0.52 -10.63
C ARG A 75 8.14 1.59 -9.57
N VAL A 76 7.52 1.23 -8.46
CA VAL A 76 7.23 2.14 -7.35
C VAL A 76 8.33 2.00 -6.30
N ALA A 77 9.08 3.09 -6.09
CA ALA A 77 10.09 3.18 -5.05
C ALA A 77 9.43 3.56 -3.72
N VAL A 78 9.66 2.78 -2.68
CA VAL A 78 9.09 2.97 -1.35
C VAL A 78 10.17 2.85 -0.28
N GLN A 79 9.93 3.50 0.85
CA GLN A 79 10.80 3.46 2.01
C GLN A 79 10.08 2.73 3.13
N LEU A 80 10.66 1.63 3.59
CA LEU A 80 10.04 0.80 4.62
C LEU A 80 9.96 1.57 5.95
N LEU A 81 8.76 1.59 6.54
CA LEU A 81 8.55 2.23 7.83
C LEU A 81 8.90 1.23 8.95
N PRO A 82 9.69 1.64 9.96
CA PRO A 82 10.00 0.79 11.11
C PRO A 82 8.78 0.51 12.01
N GLU A 83 7.73 1.33 11.90
CA GLU A 83 6.54 1.20 12.74
C GLU A 83 5.45 0.38 12.05
N ALA A 84 5.50 -0.93 12.31
CA ALA A 84 4.38 -1.85 12.12
C ALA A 84 3.28 -1.52 13.14
N ALA A 85 2.63 -0.36 12.99
CA ALA A 85 1.36 -0.12 13.64
C ALA A 85 0.39 -1.19 13.12
N PRO A 86 -0.26 -1.99 14.00
CA PRO A 86 -1.11 -3.06 13.56
C PRO A 86 -2.20 -2.42 12.71
N VAL A 87 -2.22 -2.79 11.43
CA VAL A 87 -3.35 -2.55 10.55
C VAL A 87 -4.56 -3.20 11.21
N ARG A 88 -5.24 -2.47 12.09
CA ARG A 88 -6.43 -2.95 12.76
C ARG A 88 -7.38 -3.33 11.62
N PRO A 89 -7.79 -4.60 11.48
CA PRO A 89 -8.96 -4.85 10.65
C PRO A 89 -10.05 -4.00 11.25
N ALA A 90 -10.70 -3.17 10.41
CA ALA A 90 -11.90 -2.48 10.83
C ALA A 90 -12.90 -3.58 11.20
N VAL A 91 -12.95 -3.92 12.49
CA VAL A 91 -14.09 -4.59 13.08
C VAL A 91 -15.19 -3.55 12.91
N SER A 92 -16.08 -3.79 11.95
CA SER A 92 -17.41 -3.20 12.03
C SER A 92 -18.05 -3.86 13.24
N PRO A 93 -18.36 -3.15 14.33
CA PRO A 93 -19.36 -3.65 15.25
C PRO A 93 -20.65 -3.65 14.45
N SER A 94 -21.09 -4.84 14.05
CA SER A 94 -22.44 -5.09 13.55
C SER A 94 -23.39 -4.46 14.55
N VAL A 95 -24.03 -3.35 14.15
CA VAL A 95 -25.06 -2.70 14.95
C VAL A 95 -26.14 -3.75 15.20
N GLY A 96 -26.26 -4.18 16.45
CA GLY A 96 -27.31 -5.06 16.91
C GLY A 96 -28.64 -4.44 16.54
N HIS A 97 -29.38 -5.12 15.67
CA HIS A 97 -30.74 -4.75 15.32
C HIS A 97 -31.56 -4.75 16.62
N ALA A 98 -31.97 -3.57 17.04
CA ALA A 98 -33.03 -3.42 18.01
C ALA A 98 -34.31 -3.98 17.40
N ALA A 99 -34.88 -5.00 18.01
CA ALA A 99 -36.26 -5.40 17.78
C ALA A 99 -36.90 -5.63 19.16
N ARG A 100 -37.64 -4.61 19.60
CA ARG A 100 -38.73 -4.73 20.56
C ARG A 100 -40.02 -4.51 19.80
#